data_AF-A0A0D2F2W9-F1
#
_entry.id   AF-A0A0D2F2W9-F1
#
_cell.length_a   1.000
_cell.length_b   1.000
_cell.length_c   1.000
_cell.angle_alpha   90.00
_cell.angle_beta   90.00
_cell.angle_gamma   90.00
#
_symmetry.space_group_name_H-M   'P 1'
#
loop_
_entity.id
_entity.type
_entity.pdbx_description
1 polymer ?
#
loop_
_entity_poly.entity_id
_entity_poly.type
_entity_poly.pdbx_seq_one_letter_code
_entity_poly.pdbx_strand_id
1 'polypeptide(L)'
;MALLSWLSPFISKPDVRDSTRFQTTTSLDTKPIEDMDFDTLADKVEALRAQLEYANELCAQANLQFDKYRIELYELRNSLDSARARGDEARRLLVEEQEKRVALQAQAKSLQTSLRNESVLAGQLQARLNTETTSLKAMTKHARRLEERLVDMQLDLEYLRCTTNTEPVKDPLVTLAQDSPLPAQPFVVVLVDGDAYSWARDICNQGTGQGGTSTTACADATGPGAIAATRIRNEVIKYILNQNGTIPITSKVVTRVFINFGGGVRQPRPRKSHTGVAVADFAVQFTEKIPLFDFFDAGRGKERADDKIRENFHLYLSTPNCHAIFVAACLDNGFARMLEQYSDHPVARQKIVLVSPGYVANEIQKLALKVVEWPSVFAVRSMPASAVVKHKKGTQKLQSQKARTQRSVSTPSIFSDETRSRLTSRLLDLVPVWSPNVGMSKTSNSVGLRVQQVTGAGVVEHLDLAQIGEAVEDID
;
A
#
# COMPACT_ATOMS: atom_id res chain seq x y z
N MET A 1 -31.01 18.22 13.27
CA MET A 1 -32.01 18.11 12.19
C MET A 1 -33.37 18.02 12.85
N ALA A 2 -34.13 19.10 12.74
CA ALA A 2 -35.39 19.32 13.44
C ALA A 2 -36.53 18.61 12.70
N LEU A 3 -37.06 17.56 13.30
CA LEU A 3 -38.33 16.94 12.92
C LEU A 3 -39.09 16.77 14.22
N LEU A 4 -40.09 17.63 14.45
CA LEU A 4 -41.27 17.46 15.32
C LEU A 4 -41.92 18.84 15.48
N SER A 5 -42.64 19.28 14.46
CA SER A 5 -43.43 20.51 14.47
C SER A 5 -44.79 20.24 13.84
N TRP A 6 -45.63 19.40 14.45
CA TRP A 6 -47.02 19.17 13.98
C TRP A 6 -47.99 18.65 15.05
N LEU A 7 -47.79 19.03 16.32
CA LEU A 7 -48.80 18.79 17.36
C LEU A 7 -48.97 20.06 18.22
N SER A 8 -50.01 20.83 17.89
CA SER A 8 -50.69 21.81 18.75
C SER A 8 -52.00 22.23 18.06
N PRO A 9 -53.08 22.60 18.77
CA PRO A 9 -53.42 22.27 20.17
C PRO A 9 -54.93 22.01 20.40
N PHE A 10 -55.29 20.91 21.08
CA PHE A 10 -56.55 20.82 21.83
C PHE A 10 -56.26 21.20 23.28
N ILE A 11 -56.12 22.50 23.54
CA ILE A 11 -56.21 23.07 24.89
C ILE A 11 -57.39 24.04 24.84
N SER A 12 -58.57 23.50 25.11
CA SER A 12 -59.78 24.26 25.38
C SER A 12 -59.58 25.06 26.67
N LYS A 13 -59.57 26.39 26.53
CA LYS A 13 -59.73 27.34 27.64
C LYS A 13 -61.03 27.06 28.40
N PRO A 14 -61.07 27.20 29.74
CA PRO A 14 -62.33 27.30 30.45
C PRO A 14 -62.81 28.74 30.30
N ASP A 15 -63.79 28.97 29.41
CA ASP A 15 -64.45 30.27 29.36
C ASP A 15 -65.90 30.14 29.83
N VAL A 16 -66.12 30.86 30.93
CA VAL A 16 -67.36 31.27 31.55
C VAL A 16 -68.39 31.68 30.50
N ARG A 17 -69.59 31.08 30.53
CA ARG A 17 -70.88 31.80 30.38
C ARG A 17 -72.08 30.88 30.49
N ASP A 18 -73.00 31.36 31.32
CA ASP A 18 -74.44 31.16 31.29
C ASP A 18 -74.99 29.77 31.63
N SER A 19 -75.07 29.55 32.95
CA SER A 19 -76.22 28.93 33.59
C SER A 19 -77.52 29.68 33.27
N THR A 20 -77.97 29.68 32.01
CA THR A 20 -79.39 29.87 31.70
C THR A 20 -80.07 28.54 31.95
N ARG A 21 -80.46 28.39 33.21
CA ARG A 21 -81.55 27.55 33.69
C ARG A 21 -82.72 27.68 32.69
N PHE A 22 -82.81 26.76 31.73
CA PHE A 22 -84.08 26.48 31.07
C PHE A 22 -84.97 25.82 32.14
N GLN A 23 -85.52 26.67 33.01
CA GLN A 23 -86.86 26.47 33.53
C GLN A 23 -87.80 26.53 32.34
N THR A 24 -87.84 25.46 31.56
CA THR A 24 -89.06 25.12 30.84
C THR A 24 -90.00 24.61 31.92
N THR A 25 -90.53 25.55 32.71
CA THR A 25 -91.84 25.38 33.32
C THR A 25 -92.79 25.25 32.14
N THR A 26 -92.91 24.03 31.60
CA THR A 26 -94.17 23.60 31.01
C THR A 26 -95.18 23.83 32.10
N SER A 27 -95.85 24.98 31.98
CA SER A 27 -97.11 25.31 32.59
C SER A 27 -98.01 24.11 32.37
N LEU A 28 -97.95 23.14 33.28
CA LEU A 28 -99.00 22.16 33.47
C LEU A 28 -100.20 23.02 33.80
N ASP A 29 -101.06 23.19 32.81
CA ASP A 29 -102.36 23.79 32.92
C ASP A 29 -103.14 22.94 33.94
N THR A 30 -102.90 23.22 35.22
CA THR A 30 -103.66 22.71 36.37
C THR A 30 -105.02 23.41 36.35
N LYS A 31 -105.78 23.14 35.29
CA LYS A 31 -107.23 23.16 35.41
C LYS A 31 -107.59 22.05 36.41
N PRO A 32 -108.44 22.34 37.41
CA PRO A 32 -108.90 21.32 38.33
C PRO A 32 -109.44 20.14 37.53
N ILE A 33 -109.06 18.93 37.90
CA ILE A 33 -109.54 17.67 37.28
C ILE A 33 -111.08 17.56 37.34
N GLU A 34 -111.73 18.43 38.10
CA GLU A 34 -113.15 18.45 38.43
C GLU A 34 -114.07 19.02 37.33
N ASP A 35 -113.55 19.54 36.20
CA ASP A 35 -114.37 20.13 35.12
C ASP A 35 -113.90 19.77 33.69
N MET A 36 -113.11 18.69 33.55
CA MET A 36 -112.71 18.16 32.24
C MET A 36 -113.68 17.08 31.78
N ASP A 37 -114.21 17.20 30.56
CA ASP A 37 -114.91 16.09 29.93
C ASP A 37 -113.94 14.90 29.68
N PHE A 38 -114.52 13.70 29.59
CA PHE A 38 -113.75 12.47 29.43
C PHE A 38 -112.92 12.48 28.13
N ASP A 39 -113.41 13.15 27.09
CA ASP A 39 -112.76 13.26 25.78
C ASP A 39 -111.47 14.10 25.87
N THR A 40 -111.51 15.23 26.58
CA THR A 40 -110.36 16.11 26.83
C THR A 40 -109.30 15.41 27.68
N LEU A 41 -109.72 14.58 28.65
CA LEU A 41 -108.80 13.78 29.44
C LEU A 41 -108.13 12.69 28.58
N ALA A 42 -108.91 12.03 27.72
CA ALA A 42 -108.39 11.05 26.77
C ALA A 42 -107.36 11.67 25.82
N ASP A 43 -107.64 12.85 25.26
CA ASP A 43 -106.71 13.59 24.40
C ASP A 43 -105.42 13.96 25.13
N LYS A 44 -105.50 14.42 26.39
CA LYS A 44 -104.30 14.70 27.21
C LYS A 44 -103.49 13.44 27.48
N VAL A 45 -104.14 12.31 27.77
CA VAL A 45 -103.47 11.03 28.00
C VAL A 45 -102.76 10.56 26.72
N GLU A 46 -103.40 10.70 25.56
CA GLU A 46 -102.80 10.31 24.28
C GLU A 46 -101.64 11.23 23.89
N ALA A 47 -101.74 12.54 24.14
CA ALA A 47 -100.65 13.48 23.96
C ALA A 47 -99.44 13.16 24.87
N LEU A 48 -99.70 12.81 26.14
CA LEU A 48 -98.65 12.39 27.08
C LEU A 48 -98.01 11.06 26.66
N ARG A 49 -98.78 10.11 26.11
CA ARG A 49 -98.26 8.86 25.54
C ARG A 49 -97.34 9.13 24.36
N ALA A 50 -97.75 10.00 23.42
CA ALA A 50 -96.93 10.38 22.29
C ALA A 50 -95.63 11.10 22.71
N GLN A 51 -95.69 11.98 23.73
CA GLN A 51 -94.51 12.62 24.30
C GLN A 51 -93.57 11.62 24.98
N LEU A 52 -94.12 10.65 25.72
CA LEU A 52 -93.35 9.59 26.35
C LEU A 52 -92.67 8.68 25.32
N GLU A 53 -93.38 8.33 24.24
CA GLU A 53 -92.84 7.55 23.13
C GLU A 53 -91.70 8.29 22.42
N TYR A 54 -91.87 9.58 22.12
CA TYR A 54 -90.82 10.43 21.57
C TYR A 54 -89.59 10.54 22.49
N ALA A 55 -89.80 10.70 23.79
CA ALA A 55 -88.71 10.74 24.77
C ALA A 55 -87.96 9.40 24.86
N ASN A 56 -88.68 8.27 24.77
CA ASN A 56 -88.07 6.93 24.74
C ASN A 56 -87.21 6.72 23.48
N GLU A 57 -87.69 7.16 22.32
CA GLU A 57 -86.93 7.11 21.06
C GLU A 57 -85.65 7.96 21.13
N LEU A 58 -85.73 9.18 21.69
CA LEU A 58 -84.56 10.03 21.89
C LEU A 58 -83.55 9.39 22.86
N CYS A 59 -84.02 8.76 23.93
CA CYS A 59 -83.18 8.00 24.85
C CYS A 59 -82.51 6.79 24.16
N ALA A 60 -83.24 6.07 23.30
CA ALA A 60 -82.70 4.96 22.51
C ALA A 60 -81.59 5.43 21.57
N GLN A 61 -81.80 6.55 20.85
CA GLN A 61 -80.79 7.15 19.97
C GLN A 61 -79.56 7.63 20.75
N ALA A 62 -79.74 8.25 21.91
CA ALA A 62 -78.65 8.67 22.78
C ALA A 62 -77.81 7.48 23.27
N ASN A 63 -78.46 6.37 23.67
CA ASN A 63 -77.77 5.15 24.07
C ASN A 63 -76.93 4.57 22.92
N LEU A 64 -77.45 4.57 21.70
CA LEU A 64 -76.75 4.10 20.50
C LEU A 64 -75.51 4.96 20.21
N GLN A 65 -75.60 6.28 20.40
CA GLN A 65 -74.44 7.18 20.31
C GLN A 65 -73.42 6.93 21.42
N PHE A 66 -73.86 6.70 22.66
CA PHE A 66 -72.96 6.36 23.76
C PHE A 66 -72.21 5.05 23.52
N ASP A 67 -72.87 4.04 22.94
CA ASP A 67 -72.21 2.78 22.58
C ASP A 67 -71.18 2.98 21.47
N LYS A 68 -71.47 3.82 20.46
CA LYS A 68 -70.48 4.22 19.45
C LYS A 68 -69.26 4.89 20.09
N TYR A 69 -69.46 5.86 20.98
CA TYR A 69 -68.36 6.52 21.68
C TYR A 69 -67.57 5.58 22.59
N ARG A 70 -68.22 4.58 23.22
CA ARG A 70 -67.52 3.54 24.01
C ARG A 70 -66.56 2.72 23.15
N ILE A 71 -66.98 2.33 21.95
CA ILE A 71 -66.13 1.60 21.01
C ILE A 71 -64.95 2.47 20.56
N GLU A 72 -65.22 3.71 20.15
CA GLU A 72 -64.17 4.65 19.72
C GLU A 72 -63.15 4.93 20.84
N LEU A 73 -63.59 5.09 22.08
CA LEU A 73 -62.71 5.26 23.24
C LEU A 73 -61.86 4.01 23.51
N TYR A 74 -62.43 2.82 23.34
CA TYR A 74 -61.70 1.56 23.50
C TYR A 74 -60.61 1.40 22.43
N GLU A 75 -60.94 1.68 21.17
CA GLU A 75 -59.98 1.66 20.06
C GLU A 75 -58.85 2.68 20.24
N LEU A 76 -59.20 3.91 20.65
CA LEU A 76 -58.23 4.96 20.90
C LEU A 76 -57.29 4.60 22.06
N ARG A 77 -57.80 3.97 23.12
CA ARG A 77 -57.00 3.48 24.24
C ARG A 77 -56.02 2.40 23.79
N ASN A 78 -56.48 1.42 23.02
CA ASN A 78 -55.61 0.37 22.47
C ASN A 78 -54.51 0.93 21.56
N SER A 79 -54.86 1.92 20.72
CA SER A 79 -53.89 2.62 19.86
C SER A 79 -52.86 3.40 20.69
N LEU A 80 -53.29 4.07 21.76
CA LEU A 80 -52.40 4.77 22.68
C LEU A 80 -51.44 3.83 23.40
N ASP A 81 -51.94 2.68 23.89
CA ASP A 81 -51.11 1.68 24.57
C ASP A 81 -50.10 1.05 23.60
N SER A 82 -50.48 0.79 22.35
CA SER A 82 -49.56 0.35 21.29
C SER A 82 -48.50 1.41 20.95
N ALA A 83 -48.88 2.69 20.89
CA ALA A 83 -47.94 3.79 20.65
C ALA A 83 -46.95 3.96 21.82
N ARG A 84 -47.42 3.80 23.06
CA ARG A 84 -46.55 3.82 24.26
C ARG A 84 -45.54 2.69 24.24
N ALA A 85 -45.97 1.45 23.95
CA ALA A 85 -45.08 0.31 23.83
C ALA A 85 -44.00 0.49 22.76
N ARG A 86 -44.35 1.03 21.58
CA ARG A 86 -43.38 1.38 20.53
C ARG A 86 -42.42 2.49 20.99
N GLY A 87 -42.91 3.47 21.75
CA GLY A 87 -42.10 4.53 22.33
C GLY A 87 -41.10 4.03 23.38
N ASP A 88 -41.49 3.07 24.21
CA ASP A 88 -40.61 2.41 25.19
C ASP A 88 -39.51 1.61 24.47
N GLU A 89 -39.87 0.85 23.44
CA GLU A 89 -38.90 0.08 22.65
C GLU A 89 -37.89 0.99 21.94
N ALA A 90 -38.35 2.09 21.34
CA ALA A 90 -37.46 3.07 20.71
C ALA A 90 -36.51 3.72 21.73
N ARG A 91 -36.96 3.99 22.96
CA ARG A 91 -36.10 4.49 24.04
C ARG A 91 -35.03 3.48 24.43
N ARG A 92 -35.39 2.19 24.54
CA ARG A 92 -34.45 1.11 24.86
C ARG A 92 -33.33 1.00 23.82
N LEU A 93 -33.70 0.98 22.54
CA LEU A 93 -32.74 0.94 21.43
C LEU A 93 -31.85 2.18 21.38
N LEU A 94 -32.41 3.37 21.68
CA LEU A 94 -31.62 4.61 21.73
C LEU A 94 -30.54 4.55 22.82
N VAL A 95 -30.85 4.01 24.00
CA VAL A 95 -29.88 3.83 25.09
C VAL A 95 -28.78 2.85 24.68
N GLU A 96 -29.13 1.70 24.08
CA GLU A 96 -28.16 0.72 23.60
C GLU A 96 -27.20 1.32 22.55
N GLU A 97 -27.71 2.10 21.59
CA GLU A 97 -26.88 2.78 20.60
C GLU A 97 -26.02 3.90 21.19
N GLN A 98 -26.49 4.59 22.23
CA GLN A 98 -25.68 5.56 22.96
C GLN A 98 -24.51 4.90 23.69
N GLU A 99 -24.73 3.75 24.32
CA GLU A 99 -23.66 2.97 24.98
C GLU A 99 -22.60 2.50 23.98
N LYS A 100 -23.03 1.94 22.84
CA LYS A 100 -22.11 1.56 21.75
C LYS A 100 -21.29 2.74 21.24
N ARG A 101 -21.94 3.90 21.05
CA ARG A 101 -21.26 5.13 20.60
C ARG A 101 -20.19 5.58 21.60
N VAL A 102 -20.49 5.55 22.90
CA VAL A 102 -19.53 5.92 23.96
C VAL A 102 -18.34 4.94 23.97
N ALA A 103 -18.58 3.64 23.84
CA ALA A 103 -17.52 2.63 23.77
C ALA A 103 -16.60 2.84 22.56
N LEU A 104 -17.17 3.06 21.37
CA LEU A 104 -16.40 3.35 20.15
C LEU A 104 -15.60 4.66 20.27
N GLN A 105 -16.18 5.69 20.90
CA GLN A 105 -15.47 6.94 21.13
C GLN A 105 -14.29 6.78 22.11
N ALA A 106 -14.44 5.95 23.15
CA ALA A 106 -13.35 5.62 24.07
C ALA A 106 -12.22 4.86 23.34
N GLN A 107 -12.57 3.89 22.50
CA GLN A 107 -11.61 3.15 21.68
C GLN A 107 -10.85 4.08 20.71
N ALA A 108 -11.56 4.99 20.03
CA ALA A 108 -10.96 5.95 19.12
C ALA A 108 -9.94 6.87 19.83
N LYS A 109 -10.27 7.35 21.04
CA LYS A 109 -9.35 8.15 21.87
C LYS A 109 -8.12 7.35 22.28
N SER A 110 -8.28 6.09 22.68
CA SER A 110 -7.16 5.20 23.03
C SER A 110 -6.22 4.98 21.85
N LEU A 111 -6.76 4.68 20.66
CA LEU A 111 -5.97 4.52 19.43
C LEU A 111 -5.25 5.83 19.05
N GLN A 112 -5.90 6.98 19.21
CA GLN A 112 -5.28 8.28 18.96
C GLN A 112 -4.09 8.54 19.89
N THR A 113 -4.19 8.17 21.18
CA THR A 113 -3.06 8.27 22.12
C THR A 113 -1.92 7.31 21.75
N SER A 114 -2.24 6.08 21.34
CA SER A 114 -1.22 5.12 20.87
C SER A 114 -0.46 5.64 19.66
N LEU A 115 -1.19 6.16 18.65
CA LEU A 115 -0.59 6.72 17.44
C LEU A 115 0.33 7.92 17.73
N ARG A 116 -0.05 8.77 18.69
CA ARG A 116 0.81 9.88 19.14
C ARG A 116 2.11 9.37 19.76
N ASN A 117 2.03 8.35 20.62
CA ASN A 117 3.21 7.76 21.26
C ASN A 117 4.15 7.13 20.22
N GLU A 118 3.59 6.38 19.26
CA GLU A 118 4.34 5.79 18.15
C GLU A 118 4.98 6.85 17.26
N SER A 119 4.28 7.95 16.97
CA SER A 119 4.82 9.07 16.19
C SER A 119 6.00 9.75 16.89
N VAL A 120 5.95 9.91 18.22
CA VAL A 120 7.07 10.47 19.00
C VAL A 120 8.27 9.52 18.95
N LEU A 121 8.04 8.22 19.15
CA LEU A 121 9.10 7.20 19.06
C LEU A 121 9.74 7.16 17.67
N ALA A 122 8.94 7.20 16.60
CA ALA A 122 9.44 7.25 15.23
C ALA A 122 10.30 8.51 14.98
N GLY A 123 9.88 9.66 15.51
CA GLY A 123 10.66 10.90 15.46
C GLY A 123 12.01 10.79 16.18
N GLN A 124 12.04 10.18 17.38
CA GLN A 124 13.27 9.93 18.14
C GLN A 124 14.22 8.97 17.40
N LEU A 125 13.69 7.88 16.84
CA LEU A 125 14.48 6.93 16.06
C LEU A 125 15.05 7.56 14.78
N GLN A 126 14.27 8.42 14.10
CA GLN A 126 14.75 9.15 12.93
C GLN A 126 15.86 10.14 13.30
N ALA A 127 15.74 10.85 14.42
CA ALA A 127 16.79 11.74 14.90
C ALA A 127 18.09 10.97 15.20
N ARG A 128 17.99 9.81 15.86
CA ARG A 128 19.14 8.94 16.12
C ARG A 128 19.75 8.39 14.83
N LEU A 129 18.94 7.97 13.86
CA LEU A 129 19.43 7.52 12.57
C LEU A 129 20.20 8.63 11.84
N ASN A 130 19.72 9.87 11.93
CA ASN A 130 20.39 11.03 11.33
C ASN A 130 21.75 11.29 11.99
N THR A 131 21.84 11.22 13.33
CA THR A 131 23.12 11.40 14.04
C THR A 131 24.13 10.29 13.74
N GLU A 132 23.68 9.04 13.66
CA GLU A 132 24.55 7.92 13.27
C GLU A 132 25.01 8.07 11.81
N THR A 133 24.13 8.53 10.91
CA THR A 133 24.48 8.75 9.50
C THR A 133 25.51 9.88 9.33
N THR A 134 25.42 10.97 10.10
CA THR A 134 26.42 12.05 10.05
C THR A 134 27.76 11.59 10.63
N SER A 135 27.75 10.82 11.72
CA SER A 135 28.94 10.20 12.30
C SER A 135 29.63 9.26 11.30
N LEU A 136 28.89 8.37 10.64
CA LEU A 136 29.41 7.47 9.60
C LEU A 136 30.02 8.23 8.42
N LYS A 137 29.38 9.32 7.97
CA LYS A 137 29.94 10.18 6.91
C LYS A 137 31.27 10.83 7.33
N ALA A 138 31.37 11.30 8.58
CA ALA A 138 32.60 11.87 9.12
C ALA A 138 33.72 10.82 9.21
N MET A 139 33.43 9.63 9.74
CA MET A 139 34.39 8.52 9.80
C MET A 139 34.85 8.08 8.39
N THR A 140 33.93 7.98 7.43
CA THR A 140 34.26 7.63 6.04
C THR A 140 35.17 8.68 5.40
N LYS A 141 34.94 9.97 5.67
CA LYS A 141 35.81 11.06 5.18
C LYS A 141 37.20 10.98 5.81
N HIS A 142 37.31 10.63 7.09
CA HIS A 142 38.58 10.41 7.75
C HIS A 142 39.35 9.21 7.16
N ALA A 143 38.66 8.09 6.94
CA ALA A 143 39.26 6.90 6.33
C ALA A 143 39.85 7.20 4.93
N ARG A 144 39.11 7.93 4.08
CA ARG A 144 39.63 8.35 2.75
C ARG A 144 40.90 9.20 2.84
N ARG A 145 40.98 10.12 3.79
CA ARG A 145 42.20 10.94 4.00
C ARG A 145 43.39 10.09 4.41
N LEU A 146 43.16 9.04 5.21
CA LEU A 146 44.23 8.10 5.58
C LEU A 146 44.65 7.24 4.39
N GLU A 147 43.72 6.80 3.55
CA GLU A 147 44.00 6.07 2.31
C GLU A 147 44.82 6.94 1.33
N GLU A 148 44.46 8.21 1.15
CA GLU A 148 45.22 9.17 0.33
C GLU A 148 46.67 9.30 0.82
N ARG A 149 46.87 9.52 2.13
CA ARG A 149 48.23 9.58 2.72
C ARG A 149 49.01 8.28 2.55
N LEU A 150 48.35 7.13 2.62
CA LEU A 150 48.98 5.83 2.44
C LEU A 150 49.49 5.68 0.99
N VAL A 151 48.68 6.05 0.01
CA VAL A 151 49.06 6.04 -1.41
C VAL A 151 50.22 7.00 -1.68
N ASP A 152 50.17 8.23 -1.13
CA ASP A 152 51.25 9.21 -1.27
C ASP A 152 52.57 8.66 -0.68
N MET A 153 52.53 8.10 0.54
CA MET A 153 53.70 7.47 1.15
C MET A 153 54.22 6.26 0.37
N GLN A 154 53.34 5.47 -0.26
CA GLN A 154 53.75 4.35 -1.12
C GLN A 154 54.47 4.85 -2.37
N LEU A 155 53.98 5.93 -2.99
CA LEU A 155 54.62 6.55 -4.15
C LEU A 155 56.00 7.12 -3.78
N ASP A 156 56.12 7.78 -2.62
CA ASP A 156 57.41 8.27 -2.11
C ASP A 156 58.41 7.12 -1.89
N LEU A 157 57.96 5.99 -1.33
CA LEU A 157 58.79 4.79 -1.18
C LEU A 157 59.21 4.19 -2.52
N GLU A 158 58.32 4.16 -3.50
CA GLU A 158 58.64 3.68 -4.85
C GLU A 158 59.63 4.60 -5.57
N TYR A 159 59.44 5.92 -5.45
CA TYR A 159 60.37 6.92 -5.96
C TYR A 159 61.76 6.78 -5.32
N LEU A 160 61.82 6.59 -4.01
CA LEU A 160 63.08 6.30 -3.30
C LEU A 160 63.72 5.00 -3.80
N ARG A 161 62.92 3.96 -4.07
CA ARG A 161 63.42 2.70 -4.63
C ARG A 161 64.01 2.88 -6.04
N CYS A 162 63.40 3.71 -6.88
CA CYS A 162 63.88 4.02 -8.24
C CYS A 162 65.14 4.88 -8.23
N THR A 163 65.31 5.77 -7.25
CA THR A 163 66.48 6.65 -7.13
C THR A 163 67.68 6.00 -6.44
N THR A 164 67.45 4.98 -5.60
CA THR A 164 68.51 4.29 -4.84
C THR A 164 69.01 2.98 -5.48
N ASN A 165 68.22 2.34 -6.36
CA ASN A 165 68.65 1.13 -7.06
C ASN A 165 69.21 1.47 -8.45
N THR A 166 70.53 1.61 -8.53
CA THR A 166 71.29 1.53 -9.80
C THR A 166 71.33 0.06 -10.26
N GLU A 167 70.20 -0.47 -10.71
CA GLU A 167 70.17 -1.79 -11.37
C GLU A 167 70.60 -1.66 -12.84
N PRO A 168 71.53 -2.51 -13.32
CA PRO A 168 72.04 -2.44 -14.68
C PRO A 168 70.97 -2.88 -15.68
N VAL A 169 70.79 -2.03 -16.69
CA VAL A 169 69.94 -2.24 -17.87
C VAL A 169 70.25 -3.60 -18.50
N LYS A 170 69.35 -4.57 -18.32
CA LYS A 170 69.34 -5.84 -19.06
C LYS A 170 68.31 -5.76 -20.18
N ASP A 171 68.86 -5.75 -21.40
CA ASP A 171 68.33 -6.19 -22.69
C ASP A 171 66.97 -5.66 -23.18
N PRO A 172 66.97 -4.68 -24.11
CA PRO A 172 65.80 -4.28 -24.88
C PRO A 172 65.59 -5.27 -26.04
N LEU A 173 65.04 -6.45 -25.75
CA LEU A 173 64.62 -7.40 -26.80
C LEU A 173 63.26 -8.06 -26.54
N VAL A 174 62.46 -7.50 -25.63
CA VAL A 174 61.06 -7.91 -25.39
C VAL A 174 60.17 -6.66 -25.32
N THR A 175 60.05 -5.94 -26.44
CA THR A 175 59.15 -4.78 -26.58
C THR A 175 58.13 -5.01 -27.69
N LEU A 176 57.62 -6.24 -27.77
CA LEU A 176 56.50 -6.64 -28.62
C LEU A 176 55.43 -7.36 -27.79
N ALA A 177 55.02 -6.76 -26.67
CA ALA A 177 53.92 -7.24 -25.82
C ALA A 177 53.26 -6.11 -24.99
N GLN A 178 53.37 -4.85 -25.43
CA GLN A 178 52.85 -3.67 -24.71
C GLN A 178 51.48 -3.19 -25.18
N ASP A 179 50.76 -3.98 -25.97
CA ASP A 179 49.30 -3.90 -26.02
C ASP A 179 48.75 -4.73 -24.85
N SER A 180 48.93 -4.28 -23.61
CA SER A 180 48.15 -4.85 -22.51
C SER A 180 46.75 -4.27 -22.63
N PRO A 181 45.74 -5.02 -23.14
CA PRO A 181 44.38 -4.51 -23.19
C PRO A 181 44.00 -4.10 -21.76
N LEU A 182 43.52 -2.87 -21.59
CA LEU A 182 43.01 -2.38 -20.32
C LEU A 182 42.20 -3.50 -19.65
N PRO A 183 42.43 -3.79 -18.36
CA PRO A 183 41.79 -4.92 -17.71
C PRO A 183 40.28 -4.84 -17.92
N ALA A 184 39.72 -5.95 -18.39
CA ALA A 184 38.31 -6.08 -18.71
C ALA A 184 37.43 -5.60 -17.55
N GLN A 185 36.72 -4.48 -17.75
CA GLN A 185 35.83 -3.92 -16.73
C GLN A 185 34.58 -4.80 -16.59
N PRO A 186 34.32 -5.42 -15.42
CA PRO A 186 33.07 -6.15 -15.20
C PRO A 186 31.89 -5.17 -15.20
N PHE A 187 30.75 -5.62 -15.72
CA PHE A 187 29.51 -4.86 -15.67
C PHE A 187 28.27 -5.77 -15.62
N VAL A 188 27.15 -5.18 -15.26
CA VAL A 188 25.81 -5.77 -15.32
C VAL A 188 24.89 -4.86 -16.10
N VAL A 189 23.86 -5.43 -16.72
CA VAL A 189 22.94 -4.68 -17.58
C VAL A 189 21.51 -4.82 -17.09
N VAL A 190 20.77 -3.72 -17.14
CA VAL A 190 19.31 -3.68 -16.95
C VAL A 190 18.67 -3.28 -18.26
N LEU A 191 17.83 -4.15 -18.82
CA LEU A 191 17.02 -3.90 -20.02
C LEU A 191 15.56 -3.78 -19.60
N VAL A 192 14.94 -2.65 -19.90
CA VAL A 192 13.56 -2.35 -19.48
C VAL A 192 12.69 -2.07 -20.69
N ASP A 193 11.57 -2.79 -20.76
CA ASP A 193 10.42 -2.43 -21.60
C ASP A 193 9.62 -1.35 -20.88
N GLY A 194 9.87 -0.09 -21.25
CA GLY A 194 9.23 1.08 -20.65
C GLY A 194 7.75 1.22 -21.02
N ASP A 195 7.26 0.52 -22.04
CA ASP A 195 5.83 0.51 -22.40
C ASP A 195 5.05 -0.48 -21.50
N ALA A 196 5.67 -1.57 -21.06
CA ALA A 196 5.04 -2.58 -20.20
C ALA A 196 5.15 -2.29 -18.69
N TYR A 197 6.18 -1.56 -18.25
CA TYR A 197 6.48 -1.32 -16.84
C TYR A 197 6.08 0.09 -16.40
N SER A 198 5.27 0.18 -15.34
CA SER A 198 4.93 1.45 -14.71
C SER A 198 5.87 1.74 -13.54
N TRP A 199 6.32 2.97 -13.41
CA TRP A 199 7.13 3.44 -12.28
C TRP A 199 6.35 3.41 -10.95
N ALA A 200 7.04 3.20 -9.84
CA ALA A 200 6.44 3.22 -8.50
C ALA A 200 5.78 4.58 -8.19
N ARG A 201 4.62 4.57 -7.54
CA ARG A 201 3.78 5.79 -7.34
C ARG A 201 4.49 6.90 -6.59
N ASP A 202 5.38 6.54 -5.68
CA ASP A 202 6.14 7.49 -4.88
C ASP A 202 7.28 8.17 -5.66
N ILE A 203 7.71 7.60 -6.79
CA ILE A 203 8.53 8.31 -7.80
C ILE A 203 7.67 9.36 -8.49
N CYS A 204 6.41 9.03 -8.78
CA CYS A 204 5.49 9.87 -9.53
C CYS A 204 4.97 11.09 -8.75
N ASN A 205 4.79 10.96 -7.43
CA ASN A 205 4.03 11.93 -6.65
C ASN A 205 4.86 13.06 -6.04
N GLN A 206 6.19 13.02 -6.09
CA GLN A 206 7.04 14.05 -5.48
C GLN A 206 7.03 15.41 -6.20
N GLY A 207 6.32 15.55 -7.34
CA GLY A 207 6.25 16.80 -8.11
C GLY A 207 4.95 17.60 -7.98
N THR A 208 3.91 17.11 -7.30
CA THR A 208 2.61 17.79 -7.24
C THR A 208 2.07 17.79 -5.83
N GLY A 209 2.36 18.88 -5.10
CA GLY A 209 1.71 19.19 -3.84
C GLY A 209 0.21 19.44 -4.04
N GLN A 210 -0.60 18.43 -3.79
CA GLN A 210 -2.01 18.62 -3.47
C GLN A 210 -2.13 18.90 -1.97
N GLY A 211 -2.36 20.17 -1.63
CA GLY A 211 -2.89 20.58 -0.34
C GLY A 211 -1.88 20.64 0.80
N GLY A 212 -1.45 21.86 1.12
CA GLY A 212 -1.05 22.26 2.47
C GLY A 212 0.22 21.60 3.03
N THR A 213 1.29 22.38 3.12
CA THR A 213 2.35 22.18 4.12
C THR A 213 3.09 20.84 4.07
N SER A 214 3.97 20.68 3.08
CA SER A 214 5.25 20.02 3.36
C SER A 214 6.34 20.60 2.47
N THR A 215 6.78 21.80 2.86
CA THR A 215 8.17 22.20 2.73
C THR A 215 9.01 21.25 3.59
N THR A 216 9.28 20.05 3.10
CA THR A 216 10.57 19.43 3.40
C THR A 216 11.47 19.78 2.25
N ALA A 217 12.12 20.94 2.40
CA ALA A 217 13.34 21.26 1.72
C ALA A 217 14.34 20.12 1.99
N CYS A 218 14.35 19.11 1.12
CA CYS A 218 15.39 18.11 1.06
C CYS A 218 16.19 18.33 -0.23
N ALA A 219 16.90 19.46 -0.22
CA ALA A 219 18.29 19.68 -0.65
C ALA A 219 18.86 19.13 -1.98
N ASP A 220 18.14 18.37 -2.81
CA ASP A 220 18.60 18.01 -4.15
C ASP A 220 17.41 18.08 -5.11
N ALA A 221 17.45 18.98 -6.09
CA ALA A 221 16.44 19.14 -7.15
C ALA A 221 16.39 17.93 -8.11
N THR A 222 16.13 16.74 -7.59
CA THR A 222 16.20 15.47 -8.30
C THR A 222 14.78 15.12 -8.79
N GLY A 223 14.52 15.37 -10.07
CA GLY A 223 13.22 15.03 -10.67
C GLY A 223 12.91 13.52 -10.70
N PRO A 224 11.66 13.11 -10.99
CA PRO A 224 11.23 11.71 -10.95
C PRO A 224 12.09 10.76 -11.78
N GLY A 225 12.63 11.19 -12.93
CA GLY A 225 13.51 10.36 -13.75
C GLY A 225 14.83 10.02 -13.03
N ALA A 226 15.42 11.00 -12.35
CA ALA A 226 16.65 10.84 -11.60
C ALA A 226 16.46 9.99 -10.34
N ILE A 227 15.27 10.07 -9.71
CA ILE A 227 14.89 9.17 -8.61
C ILE A 227 14.82 7.72 -9.13
N ALA A 228 14.16 7.48 -10.27
CA ALA A 228 14.06 6.14 -10.86
C ALA A 228 15.44 5.54 -11.18
N ALA A 229 16.34 6.32 -11.80
CA ALA A 229 17.71 5.89 -12.09
C ALA A 229 18.47 5.49 -10.82
N THR A 230 18.38 6.31 -9.77
CA THR A 230 19.03 6.04 -8.48
C THR A 230 18.50 4.76 -7.84
N ARG A 231 17.18 4.53 -7.89
CA ARG A 231 16.56 3.34 -7.32
C ARG A 231 16.94 2.05 -8.07
N ILE A 232 16.96 2.07 -9.41
CA ILE A 232 17.46 0.93 -10.21
C ILE A 232 18.90 0.59 -9.81
N ARG A 233 19.79 1.60 -9.76
CA ARG A 233 21.18 1.39 -9.35
C ARG A 233 21.27 0.75 -7.97
N ASN A 234 20.48 1.23 -7.01
CA ASN A 234 20.47 0.70 -5.65
C ASN A 234 20.00 -0.76 -5.60
N GLU A 235 18.93 -1.12 -6.31
CA GLU A 235 18.44 -2.50 -6.36
C GLU A 235 19.46 -3.45 -7.03
N VAL A 236 20.15 -2.99 -8.08
CA VAL A 236 21.23 -3.76 -8.71
C VAL A 236 22.41 -3.95 -7.77
N ILE A 237 22.86 -2.90 -7.06
CA ILE A 237 23.96 -2.99 -6.09
C ILE A 237 23.59 -3.96 -4.96
N LYS A 238 22.37 -3.87 -4.42
CA LYS A 238 21.86 -4.83 -3.42
C LYS A 238 21.95 -6.27 -3.95
N TYR A 239 21.55 -6.50 -5.21
CA TYR A 239 21.66 -7.82 -5.82
C TYR A 239 23.11 -8.31 -5.90
N ILE A 240 24.04 -7.47 -6.37
CA ILE A 240 25.48 -7.79 -6.49
C ILE A 240 26.07 -8.20 -5.14
N LEU A 241 25.80 -7.40 -4.09
CA LEU A 241 26.29 -7.67 -2.74
C LEU A 241 25.77 -9.01 -2.18
N ASN A 242 24.56 -9.41 -2.59
CA ASN A 242 23.95 -10.68 -2.19
C ASN A 242 24.44 -11.90 -3.00
N GLN A 243 25.26 -11.73 -4.05
CA GLN A 243 25.77 -12.85 -4.86
C GLN A 243 27.05 -13.51 -4.31
N ASN A 244 27.48 -13.18 -3.09
CA ASN A 244 28.64 -13.79 -2.41
C ASN A 244 29.92 -13.86 -3.29
N GLY A 245 30.21 -12.79 -4.05
CA GLY A 245 31.41 -12.70 -4.88
C GLY A 245 31.29 -13.27 -6.30
N THR A 246 30.17 -13.89 -6.67
CA THR A 246 29.93 -14.39 -8.05
C THR A 246 29.92 -13.26 -9.07
N ILE A 247 29.44 -12.08 -8.67
CA ILE A 247 29.50 -10.85 -9.45
C ILE A 247 30.51 -9.93 -8.76
N PRO A 248 31.55 -9.44 -9.45
CA PRO A 248 32.51 -8.51 -8.88
C PRO A 248 31.83 -7.25 -8.35
N ILE A 249 32.16 -6.84 -7.13
CA ILE A 249 31.63 -5.60 -6.52
C ILE A 249 32.02 -4.33 -7.30
N THR A 250 33.07 -4.43 -8.12
CA THR A 250 33.54 -3.37 -9.02
C THR A 250 32.73 -3.27 -10.32
N SER A 251 31.68 -4.09 -10.48
CA SER A 251 30.86 -4.10 -11.69
C SER A 251 30.15 -2.77 -11.92
N LYS A 252 30.31 -2.19 -13.11
CA LYS A 252 29.52 -1.03 -13.53
C LYS A 252 28.07 -1.46 -13.83
N VAL A 253 27.12 -0.56 -13.61
CA VAL A 253 25.70 -0.79 -13.92
C VAL A 253 25.35 -0.02 -15.18
N VAL A 254 24.94 -0.74 -16.22
CA VAL A 254 24.40 -0.17 -17.45
C VAL A 254 22.88 -0.37 -17.43
N THR A 255 22.12 0.67 -17.73
CA THR A 255 20.66 0.57 -17.80
C THR A 255 20.15 1.15 -19.11
N ARG A 256 19.32 0.40 -19.83
CA ARG A 256 18.68 0.83 -21.07
C ARG A 256 17.18 0.65 -20.95
N VAL A 257 16.45 1.76 -20.95
CA VAL A 257 14.99 1.76 -21.01
C VAL A 257 14.57 2.05 -22.43
N PHE A 258 13.73 1.20 -23.01
CA PHE A 258 13.18 1.39 -24.35
C PHE A 258 11.68 1.64 -24.25
N ILE A 259 11.21 2.74 -24.81
CA ILE A 259 9.80 3.11 -24.83
C ILE A 259 9.49 3.80 -26.15
N ASN A 260 8.28 3.64 -26.68
CA ASN A 260 7.85 4.43 -27.82
C ASN A 260 7.19 5.75 -27.36
N PHE A 261 7.89 6.88 -27.53
CA PHE A 261 7.32 8.20 -27.18
C PHE A 261 6.09 8.53 -28.04
N GLY A 262 6.08 8.06 -29.27
CA GLY A 262 5.00 8.21 -30.23
C GLY A 262 3.91 7.15 -30.03
N GLY A 263 2.98 7.41 -29.11
CA GLY A 263 1.69 6.71 -29.12
C GLY A 263 1.12 6.74 -30.55
N GLY A 264 0.75 5.57 -31.08
CA GLY A 264 0.42 5.39 -32.49
C GLY A 264 -0.51 6.47 -33.04
N VAL A 265 -0.51 6.60 -34.37
CA VAL A 265 -1.11 7.63 -35.29
C VAL A 265 -2.53 8.13 -34.95
N ARG A 266 -3.17 7.66 -33.87
CA ARG A 266 -4.52 8.00 -33.41
C ARG A 266 -4.64 8.46 -31.94
N GLN A 267 -3.57 8.80 -31.22
CA GLN A 267 -3.73 9.40 -29.87
C GLN A 267 -3.54 10.93 -29.90
N PRO A 268 -4.62 11.74 -29.82
CA PRO A 268 -4.57 13.20 -29.89
C PRO A 268 -4.09 13.87 -28.59
N ARG A 269 -3.40 13.14 -27.71
CA ARG A 269 -2.86 13.69 -26.47
C ARG A 269 -1.46 13.16 -26.23
N PRO A 270 -0.48 14.03 -25.89
CA PRO A 270 0.82 13.57 -25.43
C PRO A 270 0.58 12.62 -24.26
N ARG A 271 1.20 11.44 -24.31
CA ARG A 271 1.17 10.50 -23.20
C ARG A 271 1.82 11.20 -22.01
N LYS A 272 1.00 11.66 -21.07
CA LYS A 272 1.51 12.03 -19.75
C LYS A 272 2.11 10.75 -19.19
N SER A 273 3.40 10.80 -18.85
CA SER A 273 4.00 9.72 -18.08
C SER A 273 3.16 9.52 -16.82
N HIS A 274 3.08 8.29 -16.33
CA HIS A 274 2.45 8.01 -15.03
C HIS A 274 3.11 8.77 -13.87
N THR A 275 4.21 9.48 -14.14
CA THR A 275 5.02 10.27 -13.22
C THR A 275 4.59 11.74 -13.09
N GLY A 276 3.53 12.17 -13.75
CA GLY A 276 3.05 13.57 -13.72
C GLY A 276 3.88 14.56 -14.54
N VAL A 277 5.06 14.14 -15.01
CA VAL A 277 6.01 14.89 -15.84
C VAL A 277 5.92 14.38 -17.30
N ALA A 278 6.28 15.19 -18.29
CA ALA A 278 6.34 14.72 -19.68
C ALA A 278 7.37 13.58 -19.81
N VAL A 279 7.11 12.60 -20.68
CA VAL A 279 8.02 11.45 -20.88
C VAL A 279 9.42 11.92 -21.29
N ALA A 280 9.51 12.98 -22.11
CA ALA A 280 10.77 13.58 -22.53
C ALA A 280 11.58 14.14 -21.34
N ASP A 281 10.95 14.92 -20.46
CA ASP A 281 11.62 15.47 -19.28
C ASP A 281 12.04 14.36 -18.30
N PHE A 282 11.20 13.33 -18.14
CA PHE A 282 11.56 12.15 -17.35
C PHE A 282 12.78 11.43 -17.95
N ALA A 283 12.83 11.27 -19.28
CA ALA A 283 13.94 10.65 -19.99
C ALA A 283 15.25 11.43 -19.81
N VAL A 284 15.20 12.76 -19.88
CA VAL A 284 16.35 13.64 -19.63
C VAL A 284 16.85 13.47 -18.19
N GLN A 285 15.96 13.61 -17.21
CA GLN A 285 16.29 13.44 -15.79
C GLN A 285 16.88 12.06 -15.47
N PHE A 286 16.36 11.01 -16.12
CA PHE A 286 16.88 9.66 -15.96
C PHE A 286 18.30 9.52 -16.53
N THR A 287 18.50 10.02 -17.74
CA THR A 287 19.75 9.87 -18.50
C THR A 287 20.87 10.73 -17.92
N GLU A 288 20.59 11.97 -17.51
CA GLU A 288 21.60 12.87 -16.93
C GLU A 288 22.08 12.42 -15.54
N LYS A 289 21.27 11.64 -14.81
CA LYS A 289 21.56 11.29 -13.42
C LYS A 289 22.74 10.32 -13.28
N ILE A 290 22.90 9.37 -14.21
CA ILE A 290 23.94 8.34 -14.14
C ILE A 290 24.49 8.10 -15.57
N PRO A 291 25.80 8.27 -15.82
CA PRO A 291 26.35 8.25 -17.19
C PRO A 291 26.15 6.98 -18.03
N LEU A 292 25.79 5.84 -17.43
CA LEU A 292 25.55 4.57 -18.13
C LEU A 292 24.05 4.19 -18.15
N PHE A 293 23.19 5.15 -17.86
CA PHE A 293 21.76 4.98 -17.82
C PHE A 293 21.17 5.78 -18.98
N ASP A 294 20.50 5.08 -19.89
CA ASP A 294 19.95 5.66 -21.10
C ASP A 294 18.45 5.39 -21.18
N PHE A 295 17.70 6.42 -21.59
CA PHE A 295 16.27 6.33 -21.84
C PHE A 295 16.00 6.57 -23.32
N PHE A 296 15.81 5.50 -24.08
CA PHE A 296 15.71 5.53 -25.53
C PHE A 296 14.26 5.58 -26.01
N ASP A 297 14.00 6.47 -26.97
CA ASP A 297 12.85 6.34 -27.84
C ASP A 297 13.07 5.18 -28.83
N ALA A 298 12.15 4.21 -28.82
CA ALA A 298 12.10 3.12 -29.77
C ALA A 298 11.62 3.58 -31.16
N GLY A 299 11.04 4.78 -31.24
CA GLY A 299 10.51 5.36 -32.45
C GLY A 299 9.17 4.74 -32.87
N ARG A 300 8.69 5.12 -34.05
CA ARG A 300 7.38 4.73 -34.55
C ARG A 300 7.36 3.27 -34.98
N GLY A 301 6.42 2.50 -34.45
CA GLY A 301 6.14 1.13 -34.86
C GLY A 301 5.71 0.26 -33.68
N LYS A 302 4.96 -0.80 -33.99
CA LYS A 302 4.73 -1.87 -33.02
C LYS A 302 6.03 -2.69 -32.91
N GLU A 303 6.34 -3.23 -31.74
CA GLU A 303 7.45 -4.19 -31.51
C GLU A 303 8.87 -3.62 -31.68
N ARG A 304 9.03 -2.31 -31.95
CA ARG A 304 10.35 -1.66 -32.07
C ARG A 304 11.15 -1.68 -30.77
N ALA A 305 10.49 -1.51 -29.63
CA ALA A 305 11.13 -1.62 -28.32
C ALA A 305 11.62 -3.06 -28.11
N ASP A 306 10.79 -4.04 -28.45
CA ASP A 306 11.11 -5.46 -28.33
C ASP A 306 12.31 -5.86 -29.19
N ASP A 307 12.39 -5.40 -30.43
CA ASP A 307 13.55 -5.63 -31.31
C ASP A 307 14.84 -5.12 -30.66
N LYS A 308 14.81 -3.88 -30.13
CA LYS A 308 15.96 -3.31 -29.43
C LYS A 308 16.34 -4.14 -28.20
N ILE A 309 15.37 -4.54 -27.38
CA ILE A 309 15.62 -5.36 -26.18
C ILE A 309 16.23 -6.70 -26.58
N ARG A 310 15.69 -7.38 -27.61
CA ARG A 310 16.20 -8.67 -28.08
C ARG A 310 17.64 -8.57 -28.56
N GLU A 311 17.98 -7.61 -29.42
CA GLU A 311 19.36 -7.47 -29.90
C GLU A 311 20.35 -7.10 -28.78
N ASN A 312 19.95 -6.20 -27.89
CA ASN A 312 20.76 -5.85 -26.72
C ASN A 312 21.00 -7.06 -25.82
N PHE A 313 19.96 -7.87 -25.59
CA PHE A 313 20.06 -9.07 -24.77
C PHE A 313 21.08 -10.06 -25.34
N HIS A 314 21.04 -10.38 -26.64
CA HIS A 314 21.97 -11.32 -27.27
C HIS A 314 23.42 -10.80 -27.21
N LEU A 315 23.63 -9.49 -27.46
CA LEU A 315 24.94 -8.85 -27.37
C LEU A 315 25.53 -8.99 -25.96
N TYR A 316 24.76 -8.63 -24.93
CA TYR A 316 25.26 -8.68 -23.56
C TYR A 316 25.42 -10.10 -23.03
N LEU A 317 24.56 -11.03 -23.44
CA LEU A 317 24.66 -12.42 -23.00
C LEU A 317 25.93 -13.09 -23.51
N SER A 318 26.31 -12.78 -24.76
CA SER A 318 27.56 -13.25 -25.38
C SER A 318 28.81 -12.50 -24.90
N THR A 319 28.66 -11.34 -24.24
CA THR A 319 29.79 -10.56 -23.71
C THR A 319 30.38 -11.21 -22.45
N PRO A 320 31.67 -11.61 -22.42
CA PRO A 320 32.28 -12.28 -21.27
C PRO A 320 32.22 -11.46 -19.98
N ASN A 321 32.43 -10.14 -20.08
CA ASN A 321 32.51 -9.23 -18.92
C ASN A 321 31.12 -8.85 -18.35
N CYS A 322 30.05 -9.25 -19.02
CA CYS A 322 28.68 -9.06 -18.53
C CYS A 322 28.33 -10.21 -17.58
N HIS A 323 28.17 -9.90 -16.29
CA HIS A 323 27.97 -10.91 -15.24
C HIS A 323 26.50 -11.19 -14.94
N ALA A 324 25.61 -10.23 -15.20
CA ALA A 324 24.18 -10.40 -15.05
C ALA A 324 23.41 -9.47 -16.01
N ILE A 325 22.26 -9.97 -16.47
CA ILE A 325 21.32 -9.23 -17.32
C ILE A 325 19.96 -9.27 -16.65
N PHE A 326 19.54 -8.12 -16.13
CA PHE A 326 18.22 -7.90 -15.57
C PHE A 326 17.26 -7.57 -16.70
N VAL A 327 16.24 -8.41 -16.90
CA VAL A 327 15.26 -8.28 -17.97
C VAL A 327 13.91 -7.88 -17.36
N ALA A 328 13.61 -6.59 -17.40
CA ALA A 328 12.31 -6.02 -17.06
C ALA A 328 11.44 -5.96 -18.33
N ALA A 329 11.14 -7.13 -18.90
CA ALA A 329 10.26 -7.31 -20.06
C ALA A 329 9.38 -8.57 -19.90
N CYS A 330 9.26 -9.09 -18.67
CA CYS A 330 8.71 -10.42 -18.41
C CYS A 330 7.17 -10.46 -18.38
N LEU A 331 6.51 -9.40 -18.84
CA LEU A 331 5.05 -9.28 -18.93
C LEU A 331 4.49 -9.66 -20.32
N ASP A 332 5.34 -9.66 -21.34
CA ASP A 332 4.97 -10.06 -22.70
C ASP A 332 5.50 -11.46 -23.03
N ASN A 333 4.64 -12.35 -23.50
CA ASN A 333 5.05 -13.68 -23.97
C ASN A 333 5.92 -13.60 -25.24
N GLY A 334 5.94 -12.46 -25.96
CA GLY A 334 6.81 -12.24 -27.11
C GLY A 334 8.31 -12.44 -26.83
N PHE A 335 8.74 -12.28 -25.56
CA PHE A 335 10.12 -12.55 -25.14
C PHE A 335 10.39 -14.02 -24.78
N ALA A 336 9.37 -14.87 -24.64
CA ALA A 336 9.53 -16.26 -24.21
C ALA A 336 10.44 -17.06 -25.15
N ARG A 337 10.23 -16.97 -26.47
CA ARG A 337 11.05 -17.68 -27.47
C ARG A 337 12.53 -17.29 -27.43
N MET A 338 12.82 -16.01 -27.16
CA MET A 338 14.20 -15.51 -27.04
C MET A 338 14.87 -15.97 -25.75
N LEU A 339 14.12 -16.20 -24.68
CA LEU A 339 14.64 -16.74 -23.42
C LEU A 339 14.73 -18.27 -23.42
N GLU A 340 13.81 -18.95 -24.10
CA GLU A 340 13.69 -20.41 -24.17
C GLU A 340 14.95 -21.07 -24.75
N GLN A 341 15.58 -20.46 -25.76
CA GLN A 341 16.85 -20.95 -26.32
C GLN A 341 18.02 -21.03 -25.31
N TYR A 342 17.87 -20.39 -24.14
CA TYR A 342 18.87 -20.37 -23.07
C TYR A 342 18.43 -21.08 -21.80
N SER A 343 17.25 -21.71 -21.77
CA SER A 343 16.74 -22.41 -20.56
C SER A 343 17.66 -23.53 -20.10
N ASP A 344 18.27 -24.23 -21.07
CA ASP A 344 19.09 -25.42 -20.84
C ASP A 344 20.59 -25.10 -20.77
N HIS A 345 20.98 -23.87 -21.06
CA HIS A 345 22.39 -23.45 -21.03
C HIS A 345 22.77 -22.99 -19.61
N PRO A 346 23.64 -23.71 -18.87
CA PRO A 346 23.89 -23.44 -17.44
C PRO A 346 24.48 -22.05 -17.19
N VAL A 347 25.44 -21.62 -18.01
CA VAL A 347 26.09 -20.30 -17.87
C VAL A 347 25.11 -19.16 -18.19
N ALA A 348 24.39 -19.24 -19.31
CA ALA A 348 23.41 -18.21 -19.68
C ALA A 348 22.30 -18.08 -18.62
N ARG A 349 21.76 -19.20 -18.15
CA ARG A 349 20.74 -19.23 -17.10
C ARG A 349 21.19 -18.58 -15.78
N GLN A 350 22.48 -18.65 -15.45
CA GLN A 350 23.01 -17.98 -14.25
C GLN A 350 23.07 -16.45 -14.41
N LYS A 351 23.34 -15.95 -15.62
CA LYS A 351 23.41 -14.52 -15.95
C LYS A 351 22.03 -13.87 -16.06
N ILE A 352 21.01 -14.60 -16.50
CA ILE A 352 19.67 -14.03 -16.75
C ILE A 352 18.87 -13.89 -15.46
N VAL A 353 18.39 -12.68 -15.18
CA VAL A 353 17.55 -12.35 -14.02
C VAL A 353 16.33 -11.59 -14.50
N LEU A 354 15.13 -12.13 -14.27
CA LEU A 354 13.88 -11.45 -14.63
C LEU A 354 13.49 -10.46 -13.54
N VAL A 355 13.05 -9.26 -13.92
CA VAL A 355 12.53 -8.27 -12.98
C VAL A 355 11.01 -8.25 -13.07
N SER A 356 10.35 -8.84 -12.08
CA SER A 356 8.90 -8.94 -11.99
C SER A 356 8.31 -7.73 -11.26
N PRO A 357 7.24 -7.10 -11.80
CA PRO A 357 6.45 -6.14 -11.06
C PRO A 357 5.32 -6.81 -10.25
N GLY A 358 5.46 -8.10 -9.88
CA GLY A 358 4.48 -8.87 -9.10
C GLY A 358 3.89 -10.08 -9.84
N TYR A 359 4.06 -10.18 -11.16
CA TYR A 359 3.78 -11.40 -11.92
C TYR A 359 4.65 -11.51 -13.18
N VAL A 360 4.75 -12.72 -13.71
CA VAL A 360 5.48 -13.05 -14.95
C VAL A 360 4.50 -13.66 -15.95
N ALA A 361 4.70 -13.42 -17.25
CA ALA A 361 3.91 -14.01 -18.31
C ALA A 361 4.03 -15.55 -18.30
N ASN A 362 2.93 -16.25 -18.60
CA ASN A 362 2.83 -17.70 -18.41
C ASN A 362 3.91 -18.49 -19.17
N GLU A 363 4.26 -18.10 -20.39
CA GLU A 363 5.28 -18.81 -21.17
C GLU A 363 6.68 -18.60 -20.60
N ILE A 364 7.00 -17.39 -20.13
CA ILE A 364 8.27 -17.08 -19.47
C ILE A 364 8.39 -17.79 -18.13
N GLN A 365 7.28 -17.86 -17.36
CA GLN A 365 7.27 -18.52 -16.05
C GLN A 365 7.66 -20.01 -16.13
N LYS A 366 7.36 -20.69 -17.24
CA LYS A 366 7.74 -22.10 -17.47
C LYS A 366 9.24 -22.31 -17.59
N LEU A 367 10.01 -21.28 -17.94
CA LEU A 367 11.46 -21.36 -18.14
C LEU A 367 12.26 -21.42 -16.83
N ALA A 368 11.62 -21.18 -15.68
CA ALA A 368 12.24 -21.29 -14.35
C ALA A 368 13.58 -20.53 -14.18
N LEU A 369 13.64 -19.32 -14.77
CA LEU A 369 14.74 -18.37 -14.63
C LEU A 369 14.67 -17.67 -13.26
N LYS A 370 15.79 -17.05 -12.83
CA LYS A 370 15.83 -16.26 -11.58
C LYS A 370 14.88 -15.07 -11.71
N VAL A 371 14.11 -14.78 -10.66
CA VAL A 371 13.18 -13.65 -10.62
C VAL A 371 13.48 -12.78 -9.40
N VAL A 372 13.52 -11.48 -9.59
CA VAL A 372 13.62 -10.46 -8.53
C VAL A 372 12.47 -9.47 -8.68
N GLU A 373 12.09 -8.83 -7.57
CA GLU A 373 11.07 -7.78 -7.57
C GLU A 373 11.67 -6.48 -7.06
N TRP A 374 11.36 -5.37 -7.74
CA TRP A 374 11.83 -4.04 -7.38
C TRP A 374 10.64 -3.10 -7.12
N PRO A 375 9.88 -3.30 -6.03
CA PRO A 375 8.68 -2.50 -5.71
C PRO A 375 9.02 -1.02 -5.44
N SER A 376 10.28 -0.72 -5.12
CA SER A 376 10.80 0.65 -5.02
C SER A 376 10.95 1.33 -6.39
N VAL A 377 11.10 0.56 -7.48
CA VAL A 377 11.32 1.08 -8.84
C VAL A 377 10.03 1.02 -9.65
N PHE A 378 9.37 -0.14 -9.64
CA PHE A 378 8.20 -0.43 -10.46
C PHE A 378 6.96 -0.62 -9.60
N ALA A 379 5.82 -0.12 -10.07
CA ALA A 379 4.55 -0.31 -9.40
C ALA A 379 4.19 -1.80 -9.39
N VAL A 380 3.81 -2.32 -8.23
CA VAL A 380 3.33 -3.69 -8.08
C VAL A 380 2.01 -3.85 -8.85
N ARG A 381 1.97 -4.81 -9.78
CA ARG A 381 0.82 -5.15 -10.63
C ARG A 381 0.23 -6.47 -10.18
N SER A 382 -1.09 -6.51 -10.07
CA SER A 382 -1.83 -7.76 -9.98
C SER A 382 -2.01 -8.38 -11.36
N MET A 383 -1.97 -9.71 -11.44
CA MET A 383 -2.16 -10.44 -12.69
C MET A 383 -3.57 -10.15 -13.26
N PRO A 384 -3.71 -9.79 -14.55
CA PRO A 384 -5.03 -9.53 -15.13
C PRO A 384 -5.91 -10.78 -15.05
N ALA A 385 -7.20 -10.61 -14.75
CA ALA A 385 -8.12 -11.73 -14.52
C ALA A 385 -8.13 -12.77 -15.65
N SER A 386 -7.96 -12.33 -16.91
CA SER A 386 -7.86 -13.20 -18.09
C SER A 386 -6.63 -14.12 -18.06
N ALA A 387 -5.50 -13.65 -17.52
CA ALA A 387 -4.29 -14.43 -17.34
C ALA A 387 -4.40 -15.39 -16.14
N VAL A 388 -5.09 -14.99 -15.06
CA VAL A 388 -5.37 -15.88 -13.91
C VAL A 388 -6.19 -17.11 -14.35
N VAL A 389 -7.19 -16.92 -15.21
CA VAL A 389 -7.99 -18.03 -15.77
C VAL A 389 -7.12 -18.95 -16.63
N LYS A 390 -6.25 -18.40 -17.50
CA LYS A 390 -5.31 -19.19 -18.31
C LYS A 390 -4.30 -19.94 -17.42
N HIS A 391 -3.81 -19.31 -16.36
CA HIS A 391 -2.91 -19.92 -15.39
C HIS A 391 -3.60 -21.09 -14.68
N LYS A 392 -4.80 -20.89 -14.10
CA LYS A 392 -5.59 -21.97 -13.49
C LYS A 392 -5.85 -23.13 -14.46
N LYS A 393 -6.22 -22.85 -15.70
CA LYS A 393 -6.42 -23.89 -16.74
C LYS A 393 -5.11 -24.63 -17.06
N GLY A 394 -3.97 -23.94 -17.10
CA GLY A 394 -2.65 -24.53 -17.30
C GLY A 394 -2.22 -25.43 -16.14
N THR A 395 -2.37 -24.95 -14.90
CA THR A 395 -2.03 -25.74 -13.70
C THR A 395 -2.96 -26.95 -13.55
N GLN A 396 -4.26 -26.81 -13.86
CA GLN A 396 -5.19 -27.94 -13.89
C GLN A 396 -4.82 -28.97 -14.94
N LYS A 397 -4.37 -28.57 -16.15
CA LYS A 397 -3.89 -29.52 -17.16
C LYS A 397 -2.63 -30.27 -16.70
N LEU A 398 -1.66 -29.58 -16.10
CA LEU A 398 -0.46 -30.25 -15.55
C LEU A 398 -0.80 -31.16 -14.35
N GLN A 399 -1.69 -30.75 -13.46
CA GLN A 399 -2.17 -31.59 -12.36
C GLN A 399 -2.96 -32.78 -12.87
N SER A 400 -3.78 -32.62 -13.92
CA SER A 400 -4.53 -33.72 -14.54
C SER A 400 -3.59 -34.71 -15.23
N GLN A 401 -2.52 -34.23 -15.89
CA GLN A 401 -1.50 -35.10 -16.47
C GLN A 401 -0.69 -35.82 -15.39
N LYS A 402 -0.23 -35.13 -14.34
CA LYS A 402 0.47 -35.77 -13.20
C LYS A 402 -0.42 -36.74 -12.43
N ALA A 403 -1.70 -36.41 -12.23
CA ALA A 403 -2.67 -37.31 -11.63
C ALA A 403 -2.93 -38.53 -12.54
N ARG A 404 -2.93 -38.36 -13.86
CA ARG A 404 -3.10 -39.49 -14.80
C ARG A 404 -1.87 -40.41 -14.85
N THR A 405 -0.65 -39.90 -14.62
CA THR A 405 0.55 -40.75 -14.47
C THR A 405 0.70 -41.36 -13.07
N GLN A 406 0.12 -40.77 -12.03
CA GLN A 406 0.16 -41.33 -10.67
C GLN A 406 -1.01 -42.28 -10.36
N ARG A 407 -2.15 -42.17 -11.05
CA ARG A 407 -3.33 -43.04 -10.81
C ARG A 407 -3.16 -44.49 -11.28
N SER A 408 -2.00 -44.82 -11.85
CA SER A 408 -1.55 -46.20 -12.10
C SER A 408 -1.02 -46.89 -10.84
N VAL A 409 -0.87 -46.16 -9.72
CA VAL A 409 -0.34 -46.72 -8.47
C VAL A 409 -1.17 -46.17 -7.29
N SER A 410 -1.84 -47.08 -6.60
CA SER A 410 -2.42 -46.98 -5.24
C SER A 410 -3.67 -46.12 -4.97
N THR A 411 -4.60 -46.82 -4.33
CA THR A 411 -5.89 -46.49 -3.72
C THR A 411 -5.80 -45.44 -2.60
N PRO A 412 -6.74 -44.50 -2.45
CA PRO A 412 -6.72 -43.52 -1.36
C PRO A 412 -7.58 -43.94 -0.16
N SER A 413 -7.06 -43.74 1.05
CA SER A 413 -7.81 -43.79 2.31
C SER A 413 -8.28 -42.38 2.72
N ILE A 414 -9.53 -42.31 3.16
CA ILE A 414 -10.29 -41.13 3.57
C ILE A 414 -9.83 -40.66 4.96
N PHE A 415 -9.54 -39.37 5.12
CA PHE A 415 -9.71 -38.67 6.40
C PHE A 415 -10.25 -37.26 6.16
N SER A 416 -11.28 -36.95 6.93
CA SER A 416 -12.09 -35.75 6.96
C SER A 416 -11.41 -34.59 7.71
N ASP A 417 -11.49 -33.43 7.07
CA ASP A 417 -11.89 -32.12 7.62
C ASP A 417 -11.43 -31.72 9.04
N GLU A 418 -10.54 -30.73 9.11
CA GLU A 418 -10.76 -29.54 9.95
C GLU A 418 -9.88 -28.38 9.45
N THR A 419 -10.51 -27.46 8.72
CA THR A 419 -9.87 -26.25 8.17
C THR A 419 -10.47 -25.02 8.84
N ARG A 420 -9.89 -24.55 9.94
CA ARG A 420 -10.12 -23.19 10.44
C ARG A 420 -8.94 -22.76 11.34
N SER A 421 -8.48 -21.52 11.15
CA SER A 421 -7.44 -20.84 11.96
C SER A 421 -5.96 -21.11 11.62
N ARG A 422 -5.47 -20.70 10.43
CA ARG A 422 -4.01 -20.61 10.15
C ARG A 422 -3.54 -19.34 9.44
N LEU A 423 -4.40 -18.34 9.24
CA LEU A 423 -4.05 -17.16 8.43
C LEU A 423 -3.35 -16.03 9.21
N THR A 424 -3.45 -15.98 10.54
CA THR A 424 -2.87 -14.88 11.34
C THR A 424 -1.47 -15.15 11.86
N SER A 425 -0.95 -16.39 11.77
CA SER A 425 0.39 -16.73 12.29
C SER A 425 1.51 -16.73 11.24
N ARG A 426 1.20 -16.62 9.93
CA ARG A 426 2.21 -16.65 8.86
C ARG A 426 2.74 -15.27 8.44
N LEU A 427 2.17 -14.18 8.95
CA LEU A 427 2.58 -12.83 8.57
C LEU A 427 3.79 -12.31 9.37
N LEU A 428 4.08 -12.85 10.55
CA LEU A 428 5.27 -12.48 11.34
C LEU A 428 6.56 -13.16 10.85
N ASP A 429 6.47 -14.27 10.10
CA ASP A 429 7.63 -14.98 9.56
C ASP A 429 8.24 -14.29 8.31
N LEU A 430 7.61 -13.21 7.83
CA LEU A 430 8.03 -12.47 6.63
C LEU A 430 8.87 -11.22 6.93
N VAL A 431 9.23 -10.97 8.19
CA VAL A 431 10.11 -9.85 8.57
C VAL A 431 11.55 -10.36 8.68
N PRO A 432 12.47 -9.94 7.78
CA PRO A 432 13.87 -10.31 7.89
C PRO A 432 14.48 -9.68 9.15
N VAL A 433 14.90 -10.51 10.10
CA VAL A 433 15.70 -10.09 11.27
C VAL A 433 17.10 -9.74 10.77
N TRP A 434 17.37 -8.45 10.55
CA TRP A 434 18.72 -7.99 10.24
C TRP A 434 19.52 -7.83 11.54
N SER A 435 20.50 -8.72 11.72
CA SER A 435 21.55 -8.58 12.75
C SER A 435 22.70 -7.72 12.20
N PRO A 436 22.99 -6.54 12.79
CA PRO A 436 24.10 -5.67 12.36
C PRO A 436 25.48 -6.36 12.42
N ASN A 437 25.63 -7.38 13.27
CA ASN A 437 26.91 -8.04 13.51
C ASN A 437 27.32 -9.05 12.42
N VAL A 438 26.37 -9.50 11.58
CA VAL A 438 26.63 -10.45 10.49
C VAL A 438 27.16 -9.76 9.22
N GLY A 439 26.93 -8.44 9.09
CA GLY A 439 27.43 -7.64 7.97
C GLY A 439 28.86 -7.15 8.13
N MET A 440 29.28 -6.83 9.36
CA MET A 440 30.62 -6.27 9.64
C MET A 440 31.76 -7.31 9.68
N SER A 441 31.43 -8.60 9.83
CA SER A 441 32.42 -9.69 9.89
C SER A 441 32.87 -10.20 8.51
N LYS A 442 32.24 -9.74 7.42
CA LYS A 442 32.54 -10.19 6.05
C LYS A 442 33.31 -9.17 5.20
N THR A 443 33.52 -7.95 5.70
CA THR A 443 34.18 -6.86 4.98
C THR A 443 35.67 -6.70 5.31
N SER A 444 36.24 -7.52 6.19
CA SER A 444 37.67 -7.44 6.55
C SER A 444 38.61 -8.27 5.66
N ASN A 445 38.10 -9.05 4.69
CA ASN A 445 38.89 -10.07 3.98
C ASN A 445 39.03 -9.85 2.46
N SER A 446 38.72 -8.67 1.92
CA SER A 446 38.75 -8.45 0.47
C SER A 446 39.19 -7.04 0.05
N VAL A 447 40.37 -6.63 0.50
CA VAL A 447 41.22 -5.65 -0.22
C VAL A 447 42.62 -6.24 -0.25
N GLY A 448 43.05 -6.65 -1.44
CA GLY A 448 44.34 -7.25 -1.68
C GLY A 448 45.47 -6.23 -1.56
N LEU A 449 46.29 -6.38 -0.53
CA LEU A 449 47.70 -6.00 -0.54
C LEU A 449 48.43 -7.09 0.25
N ARG A 450 49.03 -8.02 -0.49
CA ARG A 450 49.84 -9.10 0.09
C ARG A 450 51.19 -8.51 0.48
N VAL A 451 51.25 -7.86 1.65
CA VAL A 451 52.52 -7.51 2.27
C VAL A 451 53.11 -8.80 2.84
N GLN A 452 54.23 -9.21 2.27
CA GLN A 452 54.99 -10.38 2.69
C GLN A 452 55.64 -10.07 4.04
N GLN A 453 55.00 -10.49 5.13
CA GLN A 453 55.50 -10.26 6.48
C GLN A 453 56.59 -11.28 6.79
N VAL A 454 57.83 -10.79 6.89
CA VAL A 454 59.00 -11.52 7.37
C VAL A 454 58.77 -11.92 8.83
N THR A 455 58.96 -13.20 9.10
CA THR A 455 58.81 -13.84 10.41
C THR A 455 59.86 -13.34 11.41
N GLY A 456 59.39 -12.79 12.52
CA GLY A 456 60.20 -12.51 13.71
C GLY A 456 59.33 -12.65 14.95
N ALA A 457 59.59 -13.70 15.73
CA ALA A 457 58.85 -14.08 16.92
C ALA A 457 59.09 -13.11 18.09
N GLY A 458 58.05 -12.89 18.92
CA GLY A 458 58.27 -12.47 20.31
C GLY A 458 57.24 -11.50 20.90
N VAL A 459 56.45 -12.04 21.83
CA VAL A 459 55.90 -11.37 23.02
C VAL A 459 54.62 -10.55 22.87
N VAL A 460 53.54 -11.21 23.29
CA VAL A 460 52.27 -10.66 23.76
C VAL A 460 52.49 -10.08 25.15
N GLU A 461 52.10 -8.82 25.39
CA GLU A 461 51.66 -8.37 26.72
C GLU A 461 50.72 -7.16 26.66
N HIS A 462 49.45 -7.49 26.88
CA HIS A 462 48.40 -6.77 27.62
C HIS A 462 48.69 -5.35 28.15
N LEU A 463 47.82 -4.37 27.84
CA LEU A 463 47.50 -3.25 28.74
C LEU A 463 46.21 -2.51 28.30
N ASP A 464 45.11 -2.83 28.99
CA ASP A 464 43.98 -1.94 29.26
C ASP A 464 44.38 -1.06 30.45
N LEU A 465 44.21 0.26 30.38
CA LEU A 465 43.77 1.05 31.54
C LEU A 465 43.28 2.46 31.14
N ALA A 466 42.27 2.89 31.89
CA ALA A 466 41.40 4.02 31.66
C ALA A 466 41.95 5.39 32.13
N GLN A 467 41.18 6.41 31.72
CA GLN A 467 40.83 7.64 32.46
C GLN A 467 41.77 8.85 32.45
N ILE A 468 41.10 9.99 32.70
CA ILE A 468 41.52 11.41 32.77
C ILE A 468 41.43 12.10 31.39
N GLY A 469 40.55 13.07 31.12
CA GLY A 469 39.85 14.01 31.99
C GLY A 469 40.28 15.44 31.60
N GLU A 470 39.29 16.33 31.45
CA GLU A 470 39.39 17.79 31.30
C GLU A 470 39.82 18.38 29.95
N ALA A 471 38.92 19.10 29.28
CA ALA A 471 38.83 20.56 29.43
C ALA A 471 37.66 21.10 28.59
N VAL A 472 36.74 21.77 29.28
CA VAL A 472 35.70 22.65 28.74
C VAL A 472 36.32 24.06 28.70
N GLU A 473 36.22 24.74 27.56
CA GLU A 473 36.26 26.22 27.51
C GLU A 473 35.06 26.70 26.70
N ASP A 474 34.21 27.47 27.38
CA ASP A 474 33.15 28.32 26.83
C ASP A 474 33.75 29.52 26.10
N ILE A 475 33.18 29.89 24.95
CA ILE A 475 33.21 31.26 24.40
C ILE A 475 31.82 31.57 23.82
N ASP A 476 31.20 32.59 24.44
CA ASP A 476 29.98 33.39 24.14
C ASP A 476 28.58 32.76 24.13
#